data_AF-A0A941EKH2-F1
#
_entry.id   AF-A0A941EKH2-F1
#
_cell.length_a   1.000
_cell.length_b   1.000
_cell.length_c   1.000
_cell.angle_alpha   90.00
_cell.angle_beta   90.00
_cell.angle_gamma   90.00
#
_symmetry.space_group_name_H-M   'P 1'
#
loop_
_entity.id
_entity.type
_entity.pdbx_description
1 polymer ?
#
loop_
_entity_poly.entity_id
_entity_poly.type
_entity_poly.pdbx_seq_one_letter_code
_entity_poly.pdbx_strand_id
1 'polypeptide(L)'
;MSDTAQDAAAAAKPEPQGPGEPAEGAFAAPDSAVPEGAEPEAAEPTPEEAAEALATERAEKLSTARNFDDGIAVPRLGWLGMLRWIWRQLTSMRIALVLLFMLSLAAIPGSILPQLSIDPSKVTTFYQSHKSWAPLLNDLQLFNVFESTWFGAIYCLLFISLIGCIVPRSLAHYKAMRTNPPAAPRNLKRLPVHASFTTTADADEVLKLARKRLRGRRFKAVHGTDRNGGGWVSAEKGYLRETGNLLFHLSLIGILVGVAIGHFFGFKGAVLVTEGTGFSDTVTSYDSLTLGPAVSAQDLPNFRFTLNKFTASYQESGDQFAQPRTFDAFVTLFATPQSTAKNVDVQVNSPINVNGTNVFLEGHGYSPVVEVKDGKGNVLFDGPVTFLGQDAYFDSSGAIKAPSNTSGGTDLGFQGWFLPTAFEQTGSMPASVFPAAQNPMLILSAYAGDLNMNGGEDQSVYSLDTSKMKQLDVKSKTASAASGNALQLKVGQTATLPDSDGSITFVGVKQWAQFNIAYDPGQKVVLPSAIAAVLGLIGSLGIRRRRIWVRVTEQEDGTSLVEVAGLARTEGATPTAEVTQTAQALAAAVRRPVPDGAPA
;
A
#
# COMPACT_ATOMS: atom_id res chain seq x y z
N MET A 1 -47.29 3.64 -7.70
CA MET A 1 -46.48 4.82 -7.36
C MET A 1 -45.48 4.97 -8.50
N SER A 2 -46.00 5.40 -9.66
CA SER A 2 -46.10 6.82 -10.08
C SER A 2 -44.73 7.31 -10.56
N ASP A 3 -44.40 7.07 -11.82
CA ASP A 3 -44.80 7.90 -12.98
C ASP A 3 -44.31 9.35 -12.87
N THR A 4 -43.25 9.67 -13.62
CA THR A 4 -43.28 10.78 -14.61
C THR A 4 -41.99 10.77 -15.43
N ALA A 5 -42.04 10.09 -16.57
CA ALA A 5 -41.35 10.53 -17.77
C ALA A 5 -42.44 10.95 -18.78
N GLN A 6 -42.11 11.88 -19.68
CA GLN A 6 -42.97 12.49 -20.72
C GLN A 6 -43.81 13.72 -20.29
N ASP A 7 -44.12 14.53 -21.31
CA ASP A 7 -44.79 15.85 -21.35
C ASP A 7 -44.02 17.04 -20.72
N ALA A 8 -43.87 18.22 -21.35
CA ALA A 8 -44.07 18.70 -22.72
C ALA A 8 -43.20 20.00 -22.89
N ALA A 9 -42.40 20.20 -23.95
CA ALA A 9 -42.71 20.74 -25.28
C ALA A 9 -43.12 22.24 -25.36
N ALA A 10 -42.66 22.92 -26.44
CA ALA A 10 -42.77 24.36 -26.79
C ALA A 10 -41.92 25.34 -25.96
N ALA A 11 -41.24 26.35 -26.53
CA ALA A 11 -41.24 26.96 -27.87
C ALA A 11 -39.79 27.35 -28.27
N ALA A 12 -39.36 27.65 -29.50
CA ALA A 12 -39.84 27.55 -30.88
C ALA A 12 -38.64 27.91 -31.83
N LYS A 13 -38.69 27.43 -33.08
CA LYS A 13 -37.74 27.60 -34.22
C LYS A 13 -37.71 29.05 -34.81
N PRO A 14 -36.97 29.41 -35.91
CA PRO A 14 -36.17 28.62 -36.90
C PRO A 14 -34.68 29.06 -37.07
N GLU A 15 -33.70 28.34 -37.68
CA GLU A 15 -33.57 27.62 -39.00
C GLU A 15 -33.36 28.57 -40.20
N PRO A 16 -32.59 28.25 -41.30
CA PRO A 16 -31.95 26.99 -41.76
C PRO A 16 -30.40 27.06 -41.99
N GLN A 17 -29.59 25.97 -41.99
CA GLN A 17 -29.32 24.95 -43.06
C GLN A 17 -29.18 25.54 -44.49
N GLY A 18 -28.19 25.23 -45.35
CA GLY A 18 -27.19 24.16 -45.56
C GLY A 18 -26.77 24.26 -47.06
N PRO A 19 -26.23 23.24 -47.76
CA PRO A 19 -25.55 22.00 -47.34
C PRO A 19 -24.00 22.25 -47.35
N GLY A 20 -23.05 21.45 -47.88
CA GLY A 20 -23.03 20.15 -48.57
C GLY A 20 -21.63 19.72 -49.07
N GLU A 21 -21.52 18.48 -49.55
CA GLU A 21 -20.35 17.82 -50.20
C GLU A 21 -20.84 17.14 -51.51
N PRO A 22 -20.00 16.83 -52.52
CA PRO A 22 -19.51 15.43 -52.66
C PRO A 22 -18.14 15.26 -53.36
N ALA A 23 -17.76 14.01 -53.63
CA ALA A 23 -16.41 13.53 -53.98
C ALA A 23 -16.23 12.96 -55.42
N GLU A 24 -14.99 12.53 -55.71
CA GLU A 24 -14.51 11.62 -56.79
C GLU A 24 -14.59 12.04 -58.28
N GLY A 25 -13.54 11.71 -59.08
CA GLY A 25 -13.66 11.66 -60.55
C GLY A 25 -12.42 11.93 -61.43
N ALA A 26 -11.50 10.97 -61.54
CA ALA A 26 -10.75 10.51 -62.74
C ALA A 26 -10.14 11.48 -63.83
N PHE A 27 -8.88 11.17 -64.19
CA PHE A 27 -8.24 11.22 -65.55
C PHE A 27 -8.23 12.51 -66.40
N ALA A 28 -7.04 13.08 -66.64
CA ALA A 28 -6.37 13.13 -67.97
C ALA A 28 -5.05 13.95 -67.95
N ALA A 29 -4.15 13.63 -68.86
CA ALA A 29 -2.98 14.42 -69.30
C ALA A 29 -2.70 14.07 -70.79
N PRO A 30 -1.81 14.77 -71.53
CA PRO A 30 -1.18 16.09 -71.32
C PRO A 30 -1.60 17.07 -72.46
N ASP A 31 -0.96 18.25 -72.62
CA ASP A 31 0.03 18.49 -73.71
C ASP A 31 0.47 19.97 -73.88
N SER A 32 1.72 20.13 -74.37
CA SER A 32 2.23 21.19 -75.25
C SER A 32 2.52 22.65 -74.80
N ALA A 33 3.65 23.13 -75.36
CA ALA A 33 3.97 24.50 -75.80
C ALA A 33 4.32 25.60 -74.78
N VAL A 34 5.62 25.66 -74.45
CA VAL A 34 6.36 26.94 -74.30
C VAL A 34 6.59 27.54 -75.69
N PRO A 35 6.55 28.88 -75.85
CA PRO A 35 7.44 29.57 -76.77
C PRO A 35 8.45 30.45 -76.03
N GLU A 36 9.67 30.41 -76.53
CA GLU A 36 10.88 31.05 -76.03
C GLU A 36 11.04 32.45 -76.65
N GLY A 37 11.65 33.40 -75.91
CA GLY A 37 12.19 34.63 -76.49
C GLY A 37 11.64 35.96 -75.98
N ALA A 38 12.25 36.48 -74.90
CA ALA A 38 12.58 37.90 -74.72
C ALA A 38 13.34 38.10 -73.39
N GLU A 39 14.64 38.35 -73.44
CA GLU A 39 15.36 39.00 -72.33
C GLU A 39 15.16 40.52 -72.44
N PRO A 40 14.68 41.22 -71.40
CA PRO A 40 14.82 42.66 -71.28
C PRO A 40 16.07 43.00 -70.46
N GLU A 41 16.83 43.94 -71.01
CA GLU A 41 18.05 44.56 -70.46
C GLU A 41 17.80 45.15 -69.05
N ALA A 42 18.73 44.92 -68.11
CA ALA A 42 18.58 45.36 -66.72
C ALA A 42 18.78 46.88 -66.60
N ALA A 43 17.74 47.60 -66.19
CA ALA A 43 17.83 49.03 -65.87
C ALA A 43 18.58 49.25 -64.55
N GLU A 44 19.40 50.32 -64.49
CA GLU A 44 20.03 50.74 -63.23
C GLU A 44 18.97 51.22 -62.23
N PRO A 45 19.12 50.90 -60.93
CA PRO A 45 18.13 51.27 -59.91
C PRO A 45 18.05 52.78 -59.74
N THR A 46 16.83 53.27 -59.55
CA THR A 46 16.55 54.68 -59.33
C THR A 46 17.18 55.19 -58.02
N PRO A 47 17.40 56.51 -57.87
CA PRO A 47 17.93 57.09 -56.63
C PRO A 47 17.08 56.79 -55.39
N GLU A 48 15.79 56.50 -55.56
CA GLU A 48 14.85 56.12 -54.50
C GLU A 48 15.07 54.66 -54.06
N GLU A 49 15.18 53.73 -55.01
CA GLU A 49 15.54 52.31 -54.74
C GLU A 49 16.95 52.19 -54.11
N ALA A 50 17.91 53.01 -54.57
CA ALA A 50 19.25 53.06 -53.97
C ALA A 50 19.22 53.63 -52.54
N ALA A 51 18.35 54.61 -52.25
CA ALA A 51 18.16 55.15 -50.92
C ALA A 51 17.45 54.15 -49.98
N GLU A 52 16.47 53.40 -50.49
CA GLU A 52 15.77 52.36 -49.74
C GLU A 52 16.69 51.16 -49.43
N ALA A 53 17.52 50.74 -50.38
CA ALA A 53 18.57 49.74 -50.15
C ALA A 53 19.57 50.18 -49.06
N LEU A 54 20.06 51.43 -49.11
CA LEU A 54 20.94 52.00 -48.08
C LEU A 54 20.25 52.15 -46.72
N ALA A 55 18.93 52.39 -46.69
CA ALA A 55 18.16 52.43 -45.45
C ALA A 55 18.00 51.02 -44.86
N THR A 56 17.78 50.01 -45.70
CA THR A 56 17.66 48.60 -45.28
C THR A 56 19.00 48.07 -44.75
N GLU A 57 20.12 48.35 -45.44
CA GLU A 57 21.47 47.98 -44.99
C GLU A 57 21.83 48.64 -43.64
N ARG A 58 21.40 49.89 -43.42
CA ARG A 58 21.56 50.57 -42.12
C ARG A 58 20.67 49.97 -41.03
N ALA A 59 19.45 49.58 -41.35
CA ALA A 59 18.55 48.92 -40.40
C ALA A 59 19.09 47.55 -39.97
N GLU A 60 19.65 46.78 -40.92
CA GLU A 60 20.29 45.50 -40.66
C GLU A 60 21.54 45.66 -39.76
N LYS A 61 22.40 46.64 -40.05
CA LYS A 61 23.58 46.96 -39.22
C LYS A 61 23.28 47.54 -37.83
N LEU A 62 22.06 48.03 -37.60
CA LEU A 62 21.57 48.49 -36.30
C LEU A 62 20.77 47.40 -35.54
N SER A 63 20.48 46.27 -36.19
CA SER A 63 19.79 45.16 -35.55
C SER A 63 20.70 44.42 -34.56
N THR A 64 20.38 44.52 -33.27
CA THR A 64 20.96 43.66 -32.23
C THR A 64 20.21 42.34 -32.07
N ALA A 65 19.27 42.03 -32.98
CA ALA A 65 18.62 40.73 -33.03
C ALA A 65 19.63 39.68 -33.47
N ARG A 66 19.87 38.70 -32.61
CA ARG A 66 20.76 37.57 -32.90
C ARG A 66 20.14 36.72 -34.01
N ASN A 67 20.83 36.59 -35.15
CA ASN A 67 20.38 35.73 -36.24
C ASN A 67 20.13 34.30 -35.72
N PHE A 68 18.94 33.76 -36.01
CA PHE A 68 18.45 32.48 -35.48
C PHE A 68 18.70 31.29 -36.43
N ASP A 69 19.55 31.46 -37.45
CA ASP A 69 19.94 30.40 -38.40
C ASP A 69 21.11 29.51 -37.94
N ASP A 70 21.56 29.66 -36.69
CA ASP A 70 22.23 28.57 -35.97
C ASP A 70 21.20 27.46 -35.72
N GLY A 71 21.01 26.58 -36.71
CA GLY A 71 20.02 25.51 -36.68
C GLY A 71 20.08 24.72 -35.36
N ILE A 72 18.90 24.47 -34.76
CA ILE A 72 18.77 23.95 -33.38
C ILE A 72 19.57 22.66 -33.24
N ALA A 73 20.78 22.79 -32.69
CA ALA A 73 21.69 21.68 -32.45
C ALA A 73 21.19 20.88 -31.25
N VAL A 74 20.15 20.07 -31.47
CA VAL A 74 19.69 19.05 -30.51
C VAL A 74 20.90 18.20 -30.18
N PRO A 75 21.41 18.23 -28.93
CA PRO A 75 22.67 17.59 -28.61
C PRO A 75 22.51 16.09 -28.82
N ARG A 76 23.26 15.51 -29.77
CA ARG A 76 23.32 14.07 -29.98
C ARG A 76 23.86 13.43 -28.70
N LEU A 77 22.95 12.96 -27.85
CA LEU A 77 23.26 12.30 -26.59
C LEU A 77 23.93 10.96 -26.91
N GLY A 78 25.26 10.93 -26.90
CA GLY A 78 26.00 9.67 -26.82
C GLY A 78 25.59 8.88 -25.57
N TRP A 79 25.97 7.61 -25.46
CA TRP A 79 25.48 6.70 -24.41
C TRP A 79 25.56 7.28 -22.98
N LEU A 80 26.66 7.94 -22.62
CA LEU A 80 26.82 8.67 -21.34
C LEU A 80 25.85 9.84 -21.16
N GLY A 81 25.57 10.56 -22.25
CA GLY A 81 24.57 11.63 -22.29
C GLY A 81 23.16 11.08 -22.07
N MET A 82 22.84 9.96 -22.71
CA MET A 82 21.55 9.28 -22.57
C MET A 82 21.35 8.77 -21.13
N LEU A 83 22.33 8.07 -20.54
CA LEU A 83 22.27 7.64 -19.14
C LEU A 83 22.11 8.80 -18.16
N ARG A 84 22.85 9.89 -18.36
CA ARG A 84 22.72 11.12 -17.54
C ARG A 84 21.35 11.79 -17.72
N TRP A 85 20.79 11.76 -18.92
CA TRP A 85 19.45 12.27 -19.19
C TRP A 85 18.39 11.41 -18.50
N ILE A 86 18.42 10.07 -18.65
CA ILE A 86 17.53 9.13 -17.98
C ILE A 86 17.57 9.34 -16.46
N TRP A 87 18.77 9.35 -15.88
CA TRP A 87 18.96 9.60 -14.44
C TRP A 87 18.28 10.91 -14.02
N ARG A 88 18.53 12.01 -14.73
CA ARG A 88 17.92 13.32 -14.43
C ARG A 88 16.39 13.32 -14.56
N GLN A 89 15.80 12.53 -15.46
CA GLN A 89 14.34 12.36 -15.52
C GLN A 89 13.84 11.59 -14.30
N LEU A 90 14.45 10.44 -13.98
CA LEU A 90 14.08 9.61 -12.83
C LEU A 90 14.22 10.39 -11.51
N THR A 91 15.27 11.19 -11.33
CA THR A 91 15.46 12.03 -10.13
C THR A 91 14.61 13.31 -10.13
N SER A 92 13.57 13.42 -10.95
CA SER A 92 12.69 14.59 -11.01
C SER A 92 11.36 14.34 -10.30
N MET A 93 10.92 15.33 -9.52
CA MET A 93 9.61 15.29 -8.82
C MET A 93 8.44 15.11 -9.79
N ARG A 94 8.55 15.60 -11.03
CA ARG A 94 7.52 15.41 -12.07
C ARG A 94 7.33 13.93 -12.40
N ILE A 95 8.43 13.21 -12.66
CA ILE A 95 8.37 11.78 -12.97
C ILE A 95 7.91 10.98 -11.76
N ALA A 96 8.31 11.35 -10.54
CA ALA A 96 7.79 10.72 -9.31
C ALA A 96 6.24 10.81 -9.22
N LEU A 97 5.65 11.97 -9.52
CA LEU A 97 4.19 12.14 -9.53
C LEU A 97 3.51 11.34 -10.65
N VAL A 98 4.11 11.29 -11.84
CA VAL A 98 3.61 10.46 -12.96
C VAL A 98 3.68 8.97 -12.64
N LEU A 99 4.76 8.49 -12.03
CA LEU A 99 4.90 7.10 -11.58
C LEU A 99 3.89 6.75 -10.48
N LEU A 100 3.62 7.67 -9.55
CA LEU A 100 2.58 7.47 -8.53
C LEU A 100 1.18 7.39 -9.13
N PHE A 101 0.86 8.23 -10.14
CA PHE A 101 -0.39 8.13 -10.89
C PHE A 101 -0.46 6.83 -11.71
N MET A 102 0.63 6.42 -12.36
CA MET A 102 0.71 5.17 -13.10
C MET A 102 0.53 3.95 -12.18
N LEU A 103 1.10 3.97 -10.97
CA LEU A 103 0.89 2.95 -9.95
C LEU A 103 -0.58 2.87 -9.51
N SER A 104 -1.26 4.01 -9.40
CA SER A 104 -2.70 4.06 -9.09
C SER A 104 -3.55 3.46 -10.20
N LEU A 105 -3.22 3.71 -11.48
CA LEU A 105 -3.91 3.09 -12.61
C LEU A 105 -3.61 1.58 -12.71
N ALA A 106 -2.35 1.20 -12.46
CA ALA A 106 -1.87 -0.18 -12.44
C ALA A 106 -2.58 -1.07 -11.41
N ALA A 107 -3.03 -0.50 -10.29
CA ALA A 107 -3.76 -1.24 -9.26
C ALA A 107 -5.24 -1.53 -9.59
N ILE A 108 -5.83 -0.81 -10.57
CA ILE A 108 -7.27 -0.93 -10.88
C ILE A 108 -7.65 -2.34 -11.36
N PRO A 109 -6.95 -2.97 -12.34
CA PRO A 109 -7.31 -4.32 -12.78
C PRO A 109 -7.20 -5.36 -11.66
N GLY A 110 -6.20 -5.22 -10.78
CA GLY A 110 -5.96 -6.13 -9.65
C GLY A 110 -7.05 -6.08 -8.57
N SER A 111 -7.88 -5.03 -8.58
CA SER A 111 -9.04 -4.88 -7.69
C SER A 111 -10.37 -5.31 -8.33
N ILE A 112 -10.39 -5.53 -9.65
CA ILE A 112 -11.60 -5.91 -10.42
C ILE A 112 -11.56 -7.40 -10.79
N LEU A 113 -10.40 -7.92 -11.17
CA LEU A 113 -10.22 -9.32 -11.57
C LEU A 113 -9.79 -10.20 -10.38
N PRO A 114 -10.24 -11.47 -10.31
CA PRO A 114 -9.81 -12.38 -9.25
C PRO A 114 -8.29 -12.58 -9.29
N GLN A 115 -7.63 -12.48 -8.13
CA GLN A 115 -6.18 -12.65 -8.03
C GLN A 115 -5.85 -14.05 -7.48
N LEU A 116 -4.88 -14.74 -8.10
CA LEU A 116 -4.48 -16.10 -7.71
C LEU A 116 -3.97 -16.18 -6.26
N SER A 117 -3.22 -15.18 -5.80
CA SER A 117 -2.73 -15.11 -4.42
C SER A 117 -3.80 -14.76 -3.36
N ILE A 118 -5.06 -14.58 -3.77
CA ILE A 118 -6.21 -14.36 -2.87
C ILE A 118 -7.19 -15.53 -2.94
N ASP A 119 -7.58 -15.95 -4.15
CA ASP A 119 -8.57 -17.02 -4.34
C ASP A 119 -8.34 -17.75 -5.67
N PRO A 120 -7.55 -18.84 -5.67
CA PRO A 120 -7.31 -19.66 -6.86
C PRO A 120 -8.61 -20.25 -7.46
N SER A 121 -9.61 -20.55 -6.63
CA SER A 121 -10.86 -21.18 -7.08
C SER A 121 -11.69 -20.26 -7.98
N LYS A 122 -11.71 -18.95 -7.67
CA LYS A 122 -12.34 -17.93 -8.51
C LYS A 122 -11.63 -17.78 -9.86
N VAL A 123 -10.30 -17.89 -9.89
CA VAL A 123 -9.54 -17.83 -11.16
C VAL A 123 -9.82 -19.07 -12.01
N THR A 124 -9.83 -20.28 -11.42
CA THR A 124 -10.24 -21.51 -12.12
C THR A 124 -11.66 -21.41 -12.68
N THR A 125 -12.61 -20.88 -11.89
CA THR A 125 -13.99 -20.65 -12.33
C THR A 125 -14.06 -19.61 -13.46
N PHE A 126 -13.22 -18.57 -13.41
CA PHE A 126 -13.10 -17.59 -14.48
C PHE A 126 -12.58 -18.22 -15.79
N TYR A 127 -11.56 -19.07 -15.72
CA TYR A 127 -11.05 -19.84 -16.86
C TYR A 127 -12.12 -20.76 -17.48
N GLN A 128 -12.92 -21.43 -16.66
CA GLN A 128 -14.00 -22.30 -17.14
C GLN A 128 -15.11 -21.52 -17.87
N SER A 129 -15.43 -20.32 -17.38
CA SER A 129 -16.49 -19.45 -17.93
C SER A 129 -16.03 -18.56 -19.10
N HIS A 130 -14.75 -18.19 -19.17
CA HIS A 130 -14.20 -17.21 -20.13
C HIS A 130 -13.01 -17.76 -20.94
N LYS A 131 -13.14 -18.98 -21.46
CA LYS A 131 -12.08 -19.77 -22.12
C LYS A 131 -11.27 -19.04 -23.20
N SER A 132 -11.84 -18.08 -23.91
CA SER A 132 -11.19 -17.34 -25.00
C SER A 132 -10.33 -16.15 -24.55
N TRP A 133 -10.67 -15.49 -23.44
CA TRP A 133 -9.97 -14.30 -22.95
C TRP A 133 -9.09 -14.56 -21.73
N ALA A 134 -9.40 -15.59 -20.92
CA ALA A 134 -8.62 -15.92 -19.74
C ALA A 134 -7.11 -16.16 -20.02
N PRO A 135 -6.69 -16.85 -21.10
CA PRO A 135 -5.27 -16.97 -21.44
C PRO A 135 -4.59 -15.62 -21.70
N LEU A 136 -5.24 -14.74 -22.48
CA LEU A 136 -4.70 -13.41 -22.79
C LEU A 136 -4.55 -12.54 -21.53
N LEU A 137 -5.53 -12.57 -20.63
CA LEU A 137 -5.45 -11.85 -19.35
C LEU A 137 -4.33 -12.40 -18.46
N ASN A 138 -4.09 -13.70 -18.50
CA ASN A 138 -2.99 -14.36 -17.79
C ASN A 138 -1.61 -13.99 -18.36
N ASP A 139 -1.46 -13.95 -19.68
CA ASP A 139 -0.22 -13.55 -20.34
C ASP A 139 0.13 -12.08 -20.07
N LEU A 140 -0.89 -11.22 -19.90
CA LEU A 140 -0.75 -9.84 -19.41
C LEU A 140 -0.54 -9.75 -17.88
N GLN A 141 -0.48 -10.89 -17.18
CA GLN A 141 -0.34 -11.02 -15.72
C GLN A 141 -1.48 -10.40 -14.90
N LEU A 142 -2.70 -10.29 -15.45
CA LEU A 142 -3.83 -9.60 -14.82
C LEU A 142 -4.55 -10.38 -13.71
N PHE A 143 -4.25 -11.67 -13.55
CA PHE A 143 -4.62 -12.46 -12.36
C PHE A 143 -3.53 -12.46 -11.27
N ASN A 144 -2.40 -11.79 -11.52
CA ASN A 144 -1.22 -11.67 -10.64
C ASN A 144 -0.71 -10.22 -10.63
N VAL A 145 -1.59 -9.21 -10.65
CA VAL A 145 -1.23 -7.80 -10.92
C VAL A 145 -0.14 -7.30 -9.97
N PHE A 146 -0.28 -7.60 -8.67
CA PHE A 146 0.63 -7.13 -7.62
C PHE A 146 2.00 -7.82 -7.66
N GLU A 147 2.12 -8.96 -8.33
CA GLU A 147 3.35 -9.75 -8.52
C GLU A 147 3.89 -9.62 -9.96
N SER A 148 3.20 -8.87 -10.82
CA SER A 148 3.53 -8.73 -12.24
C SER A 148 4.82 -7.95 -12.47
N THR A 149 5.51 -8.29 -13.56
CA THR A 149 6.77 -7.64 -13.96
C THR A 149 6.60 -6.15 -14.24
N TRP A 150 5.48 -5.75 -14.82
CA TRP A 150 5.18 -4.36 -15.16
C TRP A 150 4.77 -3.53 -13.93
N PHE A 151 4.01 -4.10 -12.98
CA PHE A 151 3.71 -3.45 -11.70
C PHE A 151 5.00 -3.28 -10.86
N GLY A 152 5.81 -4.34 -10.78
CA GLY A 152 7.13 -4.32 -10.16
C GLY A 152 8.07 -3.28 -10.79
N ALA A 153 8.05 -3.12 -12.12
CA ALA A 153 8.84 -2.10 -12.79
C ALA A 153 8.45 -0.66 -12.38
N ILE A 154 7.15 -0.34 -12.29
CA ILE A 154 6.68 0.98 -11.79
C ILE A 154 7.19 1.21 -10.37
N TYR A 155 7.09 0.19 -9.52
CA TYR A 155 7.55 0.23 -8.13
C TYR A 155 9.06 0.47 -7.99
N CYS A 156 9.88 -0.27 -8.75
CA CYS A 156 11.33 -0.08 -8.81
C CYS A 156 11.72 1.32 -9.31
N LEU A 157 11.04 1.83 -10.36
CA LEU A 157 11.28 3.18 -10.88
C LEU A 157 10.91 4.26 -9.84
N LEU A 158 9.81 4.08 -9.09
CA LEU A 158 9.41 4.98 -8.02
C LEU A 158 10.45 4.98 -6.88
N PHE A 159 11.00 3.81 -6.51
CA PHE A 159 12.06 3.70 -5.51
C PHE A 159 13.35 4.39 -5.94
N ILE A 160 13.81 4.15 -7.17
CA ILE A 160 14.97 4.84 -7.76
C ILE A 160 14.74 6.36 -7.80
N SER A 161 13.53 6.80 -8.16
CA SER A 161 13.15 8.21 -8.16
C SER A 161 13.20 8.85 -6.78
N LEU A 162 12.68 8.16 -5.76
CA LEU A 162 12.69 8.59 -4.36
C LEU A 162 14.13 8.78 -3.84
N ILE A 163 15.00 7.79 -4.05
CA ILE A 163 16.44 7.87 -3.70
C ILE A 163 17.12 9.01 -4.49
N GLY A 164 16.87 9.08 -5.79
CA GLY A 164 17.43 10.09 -6.68
C GLY A 164 17.06 11.53 -6.29
N CYS A 165 15.84 11.73 -5.77
CA CYS A 165 15.38 13.02 -5.26
C CYS A 165 15.97 13.36 -3.88
N ILE A 166 16.09 12.37 -2.98
CA ILE A 166 16.41 12.64 -1.56
C ILE A 166 17.90 12.93 -1.31
N VAL A 167 18.80 12.25 -2.02
CA VAL A 167 20.26 12.39 -1.84
C VAL A 167 20.75 13.82 -2.11
N PRO A 168 20.52 14.43 -3.30
CA PRO A 168 20.96 15.80 -3.56
C PRO A 168 20.25 16.82 -2.66
N ARG A 169 18.98 16.60 -2.31
CA ARG A 169 18.22 17.47 -1.40
C ARG A 169 18.80 17.45 0.01
N SER A 170 19.20 16.29 0.51
CA SER A 170 19.84 16.13 1.83
C SER A 170 21.18 16.88 1.90
N LEU A 171 22.01 16.76 0.87
CA LEU A 171 23.28 17.50 0.77
C LEU A 171 23.06 19.02 0.71
N ALA A 172 22.08 19.48 -0.07
CA ALA A 172 21.72 20.89 -0.17
C ALA A 172 21.20 21.46 1.17
N HIS A 173 20.36 20.71 1.89
CA HIS A 173 19.86 21.11 3.22
C HIS A 173 20.98 21.12 4.27
N TYR A 174 21.86 20.12 4.27
CA TYR A 174 23.03 20.08 5.15
C TYR A 174 23.93 21.31 4.95
N LYS A 175 24.20 21.68 3.69
CA LYS A 175 24.91 22.92 3.35
C LYS A 175 24.14 24.15 3.82
N ALA A 176 22.83 24.22 3.59
CA ALA A 176 21.96 25.33 3.99
C ALA A 176 21.94 25.57 5.51
N MET A 177 21.88 24.51 6.33
CA MET A 177 21.96 24.60 7.79
C MET A 177 23.29 25.20 8.27
N ARG A 178 24.40 24.88 7.57
CA ARG A 178 25.74 25.40 7.86
C ARG A 178 25.92 26.86 7.38
N THR A 179 25.41 27.24 6.20
CA THR A 179 25.50 28.62 5.69
C THR A 179 24.78 29.65 6.57
N ASN A 180 25.31 30.87 6.62
CA ASN A 180 24.65 32.01 7.29
C ASN A 180 23.41 32.47 6.53
N PRO A 181 22.39 33.04 7.21
CA PRO A 181 21.26 33.66 6.52
C PRO A 181 21.75 34.85 5.67
N PRO A 182 21.08 35.14 4.53
CA PRO A 182 21.49 36.21 3.62
C PRO A 182 21.25 37.59 4.23
N ALA A 183 21.93 38.60 3.68
CA ALA A 183 21.80 40.00 4.09
C ALA A 183 20.35 40.51 4.09
N ALA A 184 20.09 41.57 4.85
CA ALA A 184 18.77 42.19 4.89
C ALA A 184 18.45 42.88 3.56
N PRO A 185 17.24 42.68 2.98
CA PRO A 185 16.81 43.43 1.81
C PRO A 185 16.95 44.94 2.01
N ARG A 186 17.25 45.66 0.93
CA ARG A 186 17.41 47.14 0.95
C ARG A 186 16.14 47.89 1.33
N ASN A 187 14.98 47.35 1.00
CA ASN A 187 13.68 47.96 1.29
C ASN A 187 12.82 46.93 2.03
N LEU A 188 12.70 47.06 3.35
CA LEU A 188 11.93 46.14 4.19
C LEU A 188 10.42 46.38 4.10
N LYS A 189 9.98 47.57 3.69
CA LYS A 189 8.55 47.93 3.49
C LYS A 189 7.85 47.11 2.39
N ARG A 190 8.61 46.50 1.48
CA ARG A 190 8.09 45.57 0.44
C ARG A 190 7.80 44.16 0.96
N LEU A 191 8.12 43.83 2.22
CA LEU A 191 7.83 42.51 2.79
C LEU A 191 6.39 42.48 3.37
N PRO A 192 5.68 41.33 3.32
CA PRO A 192 4.28 41.24 3.75
C PRO A 192 4.03 41.57 5.23
N VAL A 193 5.07 41.55 6.06
CA VAL A 193 5.02 41.91 7.47
C VAL A 193 6.19 42.85 7.78
N HIS A 194 5.86 44.09 8.12
CA HIS A 194 6.80 45.17 8.41
C HIS A 194 6.29 46.01 9.58
N ALA A 195 7.22 46.48 10.42
CA ALA A 195 6.98 47.47 11.47
C ALA A 195 8.23 48.37 11.60
N SER A 196 8.05 49.65 11.90
CA SER A 196 9.15 50.61 12.03
C SER A 196 8.94 51.58 13.19
N PHE A 197 10.03 52.08 13.76
CA PHE A 197 10.03 53.17 14.75
C PHE A 197 11.33 53.98 14.66
N THR A 198 11.33 55.21 15.16
CA THR A 198 12.52 56.07 15.27
C THR A 198 13.05 56.10 16.71
N THR A 199 14.34 56.36 16.87
CA THR A 199 15.01 56.47 18.17
C THR A 199 16.25 57.35 18.11
N THR A 200 16.67 57.91 19.24
CA THR A 200 17.91 58.70 19.37
C THR A 200 19.12 57.86 19.79
N ALA A 201 18.97 56.55 20.00
CA ALA A 201 20.10 55.69 20.35
C ALA A 201 20.94 55.31 19.12
N ASP A 202 22.20 54.97 19.40
CA ASP A 202 23.19 54.55 18.43
C ASP A 202 22.74 53.33 17.61
N ALA A 203 22.99 53.36 16.30
CA ALA A 203 22.56 52.31 15.39
C ALA A 203 23.19 50.95 15.75
N ASP A 204 24.44 50.97 16.21
CA ASP A 204 25.20 49.79 16.57
C ASP A 204 24.69 49.17 17.88
N GLU A 205 24.25 49.99 18.85
CA GLU A 205 23.51 49.55 20.05
C GLU A 205 22.20 48.83 19.67
N VAL A 206 21.38 49.44 18.82
CA VAL A 206 20.11 48.84 18.37
C VAL A 206 20.35 47.49 17.67
N LEU A 207 21.39 47.40 16.84
CA LEU A 207 21.76 46.15 16.14
C LEU A 207 22.30 45.08 17.11
N LYS A 208 23.09 45.47 18.13
CA LYS A 208 23.54 44.57 19.22
C LYS A 208 22.34 44.03 20.01
N LEU A 209 21.38 44.88 20.37
CA LEU A 209 20.13 44.50 21.05
C LEU A 209 19.27 43.56 20.18
N ALA A 210 19.08 43.88 18.90
CA ALA A 210 18.36 43.04 17.93
C ALA A 210 18.99 41.65 17.81
N ARG A 211 20.31 41.58 17.63
CA ARG A 211 21.05 40.31 17.52
C ARG A 211 20.96 39.51 18.82
N LYS A 212 21.10 40.14 19.99
CA LYS A 212 20.97 39.49 21.31
C LYS A 212 19.57 38.90 21.50
N ARG A 213 18.51 39.67 21.21
CA ARG A 213 17.11 39.23 21.30
C ARG A 213 16.81 38.06 20.36
N LEU A 214 17.21 38.14 19.10
CA LEU A 214 16.95 37.10 18.10
C LEU A 214 17.71 35.80 18.42
N ARG A 215 18.95 35.88 18.89
CA ARG A 215 19.68 34.71 19.43
C ARG A 215 19.00 34.11 20.66
N GLY A 216 18.52 34.93 21.60
CA GLY A 216 17.74 34.48 22.76
C GLY A 216 16.46 33.71 22.38
N ARG A 217 15.79 34.10 21.29
CA ARG A 217 14.65 33.37 20.71
C ARG A 217 15.07 32.14 19.87
N ARG A 218 16.33 31.69 19.94
CA ARG A 218 16.92 30.57 19.17
C ARG A 218 16.89 30.77 17.65
N PHE A 219 17.10 31.99 17.16
CA PHE A 219 17.38 32.22 15.73
C PHE A 219 18.89 32.18 15.46
N LYS A 220 19.28 31.68 14.28
CA LYS A 220 20.63 31.88 13.75
C LYS A 220 20.70 33.31 13.23
N ALA A 221 21.30 34.22 14.01
CA ALA A 221 21.33 35.65 13.72
C ALA A 221 22.76 36.17 13.44
N VAL A 222 22.92 36.78 12.28
CA VAL A 222 24.14 37.47 11.84
C VAL A 222 23.83 38.95 11.64
N HIS A 223 24.87 39.78 11.71
CA HIS A 223 24.82 41.21 11.40
C HIS A 223 25.78 41.53 10.26
N GLY A 224 25.56 42.67 9.62
CA GLY A 224 26.48 43.27 8.67
C GLY A 224 26.13 44.72 8.41
N THR A 225 26.96 45.39 7.63
CA THR A 225 26.78 46.77 7.18
C THR A 225 26.64 46.79 5.66
N ASP A 226 25.79 47.69 5.15
CA ASP A 226 25.72 47.96 3.72
C ASP A 226 26.85 48.91 3.30
N ARG A 227 27.12 48.98 1.98
CA ARG A 227 28.12 49.89 1.39
C ARG A 227 27.88 51.38 1.68
N ASN A 228 26.70 51.74 2.21
CA ASN A 228 26.27 53.09 2.53
C ASN A 228 26.23 53.33 4.05
N GLY A 229 26.95 52.55 4.86
CA GLY A 229 27.00 52.68 6.32
C GLY A 229 25.86 51.99 7.08
N GLY A 230 24.63 52.04 6.55
CA GLY A 230 23.44 51.46 7.21
C GLY A 230 23.59 49.99 7.62
N GLY A 231 23.40 49.71 8.90
CA GLY A 231 23.60 48.39 9.50
C GLY A 231 22.34 47.52 9.55
N TRP A 232 22.52 46.20 9.60
CA TRP A 232 21.42 45.24 9.62
C TRP A 232 21.72 43.96 10.42
N VAL A 233 20.66 43.31 10.89
CA VAL A 233 20.65 41.94 11.44
C VAL A 233 19.73 41.08 10.58
N SER A 234 20.22 39.92 10.13
CA SER A 234 19.38 38.87 9.56
C SER A 234 19.35 37.65 10.46
N ALA A 235 18.15 37.15 10.73
CA ALA A 235 17.89 36.03 11.62
C ALA A 235 16.99 34.99 10.96
N GLU A 236 17.39 33.72 11.01
CA GLU A 236 16.60 32.61 10.46
C GLU A 236 16.34 31.50 11.51
N LYS A 237 15.15 30.91 11.46
CA LYS A 237 14.74 29.80 12.32
C LYS A 237 13.80 28.84 11.58
N GLY A 238 13.79 27.57 12.00
CA GLY A 238 12.89 26.54 11.49
C GLY A 238 13.48 25.62 10.42
N TYR A 239 14.80 25.49 10.33
CA TYR A 239 15.47 24.48 9.48
C TYR A 239 14.98 23.05 9.73
N LEU A 240 14.56 22.75 10.97
CA LEU A 240 14.06 21.44 11.36
C LEU A 240 12.77 21.01 10.63
N ARG A 241 12.04 21.94 9.99
CA ARG A 241 10.94 21.63 9.06
C ARG A 241 11.43 20.76 7.91
N GLU A 242 12.50 21.19 7.24
CA GLU A 242 13.07 20.49 6.10
C GLU A 242 13.79 19.21 6.54
N THR A 243 14.38 19.20 7.74
CA THR A 243 14.88 17.96 8.36
C THR A 243 13.76 16.95 8.58
N GLY A 244 12.58 17.37 9.06
CA GLY A 244 11.41 16.50 9.21
C GLY A 244 10.90 15.95 7.87
N ASN A 245 10.82 16.81 6.85
CA ASN A 245 10.49 16.41 5.49
C ASN A 245 11.47 15.35 4.92
N LEU A 246 12.77 15.56 5.10
CA LEU A 246 13.80 14.60 4.69
C LEU A 246 13.76 13.31 5.51
N LEU A 247 13.53 13.40 6.82
CA LEU A 247 13.37 12.24 7.70
C LEU A 247 12.20 11.37 7.23
N PHE A 248 11.05 11.98 6.91
CA PHE A 248 9.88 11.28 6.37
C PHE A 248 10.20 10.50 5.09
N HIS A 249 10.87 11.12 4.11
CA HIS A 249 11.24 10.43 2.87
C HIS A 249 12.32 9.34 3.11
N LEU A 250 13.27 9.56 4.04
CA LEU A 250 14.26 8.55 4.44
C LEU A 250 13.59 7.35 5.11
N SER A 251 12.57 7.57 5.95
CA SER A 251 11.82 6.47 6.57
C SER A 251 10.98 5.67 5.58
N LEU A 252 10.46 6.27 4.50
CA LEU A 252 9.80 5.49 3.45
C LEU A 252 10.79 4.53 2.78
N ILE A 253 12.03 4.98 2.54
CA ILE A 253 13.12 4.12 2.08
C ILE A 253 13.45 3.05 3.12
N GLY A 254 13.48 3.40 4.42
CA GLY A 254 13.74 2.47 5.52
C GLY A 254 12.67 1.38 5.65
N ILE A 255 11.38 1.72 5.53
CA ILE A 255 10.27 0.76 5.49
C ILE A 255 10.45 -0.18 4.30
N LEU A 256 10.71 0.35 3.10
CA LEU A 256 10.89 -0.46 1.90
C LEU A 256 12.10 -1.40 2.01
N VAL A 257 13.26 -0.91 2.48
CA VAL A 257 14.43 -1.77 2.76
C VAL A 257 14.09 -2.84 3.79
N GLY A 258 13.32 -2.51 4.83
CA GLY A 258 12.82 -3.49 5.80
C GLY A 258 11.93 -4.56 5.17
N VAL A 259 10.91 -4.17 4.41
CA VAL A 259 10.02 -5.10 3.68
C VAL A 259 10.81 -5.97 2.69
N ALA A 260 11.80 -5.41 1.99
CA ALA A 260 12.67 -6.17 1.10
C ALA A 260 13.52 -7.20 1.87
N ILE A 261 14.07 -6.84 3.04
CA ILE A 261 14.79 -7.78 3.91
C ILE A 261 13.86 -8.90 4.38
N GLY A 262 12.62 -8.56 4.80
CA GLY A 262 11.60 -9.54 5.19
C GLY A 262 11.21 -10.48 4.05
N HIS A 263 11.03 -9.97 2.83
CA HIS A 263 10.74 -10.79 1.65
C HIS A 263 11.90 -11.69 1.23
N PHE A 264 13.15 -11.19 1.26
CA PHE A 264 14.31 -11.97 0.80
C PHE A 264 14.77 -13.04 1.80
N PHE A 265 14.78 -12.72 3.09
CA PHE A 265 15.37 -13.55 4.16
C PHE A 265 14.35 -14.07 5.17
N GLY A 266 13.05 -13.79 4.96
CA GLY A 266 11.96 -14.29 5.77
C GLY A 266 11.23 -15.48 5.15
N PHE A 267 10.28 -16.02 5.89
CA PHE A 267 9.32 -16.99 5.38
C PHE A 267 7.96 -16.81 6.07
N LYS A 268 6.91 -17.29 5.41
CA LYS A 268 5.56 -17.38 5.96
C LYS A 268 4.97 -18.75 5.61
N GLY A 269 4.45 -19.46 6.59
CA GLY A 269 3.66 -20.67 6.36
C GLY A 269 2.39 -20.68 7.22
N ALA A 270 1.38 -21.42 6.78
CA ALA A 270 0.17 -21.68 7.53
C ALA A 270 -0.02 -23.19 7.73
N VAL A 271 -0.53 -23.57 8.91
CA VAL A 271 -0.86 -24.96 9.23
C VAL A 271 -2.09 -25.04 10.14
N LEU A 272 -2.99 -25.97 9.81
CA LEU A 272 -4.13 -26.37 10.63
C LEU A 272 -3.75 -27.60 11.46
N VAL A 273 -3.87 -27.48 12.79
CA VAL A 273 -3.53 -28.56 13.73
C VAL A 273 -4.79 -28.93 14.52
N THR A 274 -5.17 -30.20 14.50
CA THR A 274 -6.29 -30.75 15.29
C THR A 274 -5.84 -31.15 16.70
N GLU A 275 -6.72 -31.04 17.70
CA GLU A 275 -6.42 -31.45 19.08
C GLU A 275 -5.87 -32.89 19.19
N GLY A 276 -4.78 -33.05 19.94
CA GLY A 276 -4.02 -34.29 20.09
C GLY A 276 -3.07 -34.60 18.94
N THR A 277 -2.98 -33.74 17.92
CA THR A 277 -1.97 -33.84 16.84
C THR A 277 -0.89 -32.77 17.02
N GLY A 278 0.20 -32.88 16.26
CA GLY A 278 1.32 -31.96 16.36
C GLY A 278 1.91 -31.57 15.00
N PHE A 279 2.51 -30.39 15.00
CA PHE A 279 3.25 -29.81 13.89
C PHE A 279 4.75 -29.91 14.15
N SER A 280 5.53 -30.16 13.09
CA SER A 280 6.99 -30.04 13.10
C SER A 280 7.42 -29.11 11.97
N ASP A 281 8.35 -28.20 12.25
CA ASP A 281 8.79 -27.15 11.33
C ASP A 281 9.63 -27.70 10.17
N THR A 282 8.91 -28.26 9.19
CA THR A 282 9.43 -28.91 7.98
C THR A 282 8.48 -28.61 6.82
N VAL A 283 9.01 -28.55 5.59
CA VAL A 283 8.24 -28.17 4.39
C VAL A 283 6.96 -28.99 4.20
N THR A 284 7.00 -30.30 4.49
CA THR A 284 5.87 -31.23 4.35
C THR A 284 4.81 -31.14 5.44
N SER A 285 5.01 -30.32 6.47
CA SER A 285 4.04 -30.13 7.57
C SER A 285 3.26 -28.82 7.49
N TYR A 286 3.45 -28.04 6.43
CA TYR A 286 2.72 -26.81 6.17
C TYR A 286 1.62 -27.06 5.12
N ASP A 287 0.42 -26.53 5.35
CA ASP A 287 -0.66 -26.51 4.34
C ASP A 287 -0.35 -25.52 3.21
N SER A 288 0.38 -24.46 3.55
CA SER A 288 1.00 -23.54 2.59
C SER A 288 2.30 -22.98 3.17
N LEU A 289 3.33 -22.85 2.34
CA LEU A 289 4.64 -22.31 2.72
C LEU A 289 5.19 -21.44 1.60
N THR A 290 5.55 -20.20 1.94
CA THR A 290 6.26 -19.26 1.07
C THR A 290 7.62 -18.96 1.69
N LEU A 291 8.69 -19.41 1.04
CA LEU A 291 10.07 -19.11 1.41
C LEU A 291 10.54 -17.87 0.65
N GLY A 292 11.29 -16.98 1.32
CA GLY A 292 11.97 -15.89 0.65
C GLY A 292 13.05 -16.38 -0.33
N PRO A 293 13.37 -15.63 -1.40
CA PRO A 293 14.38 -16.03 -2.40
C PRO A 293 15.78 -16.40 -1.88
N ALA A 294 16.14 -16.04 -0.65
CA ALA A 294 17.41 -16.41 -0.01
C ALA A 294 17.24 -17.41 1.16
N VAL A 295 16.08 -18.08 1.26
CA VAL A 295 15.73 -19.03 2.31
C VAL A 295 15.48 -20.41 1.70
N SER A 296 16.12 -21.44 2.29
CA SER A 296 15.96 -22.84 1.92
C SER A 296 15.18 -23.62 3.00
N ALA A 297 14.81 -24.86 2.68
CA ALA A 297 14.18 -25.77 3.66
C ALA A 297 15.07 -26.05 4.88
N GLN A 298 16.39 -25.91 4.73
CA GLN A 298 17.39 -26.14 5.78
C GLN A 298 17.50 -24.95 6.75
N ASP A 299 17.03 -23.77 6.36
CA ASP A 299 17.06 -22.55 7.19
C ASP A 299 15.86 -22.44 8.14
N LEU A 300 14.91 -23.39 8.07
CA LEU A 300 13.77 -23.46 8.98
C LEU A 300 14.24 -23.69 10.44
N PRO A 301 13.65 -23.02 11.44
CA PRO A 301 14.08 -23.14 12.85
C PRO A 301 13.95 -24.52 13.52
N ASN A 302 13.35 -25.53 12.86
CA ASN A 302 13.29 -26.93 13.30
C ASN A 302 12.64 -27.14 14.69
N PHE A 303 11.66 -26.30 15.05
CA PHE A 303 10.85 -26.48 16.26
C PHE A 303 9.67 -27.44 16.02
N ARG A 304 9.01 -27.90 17.08
CA ARG A 304 7.74 -28.65 16.97
C ARG A 304 6.81 -28.33 18.13
N PHE A 305 5.50 -28.43 17.90
CA PHE A 305 4.52 -28.32 18.97
C PHE A 305 3.36 -29.31 18.80
N THR A 306 2.71 -29.66 19.90
CA THR A 306 1.50 -30.48 19.92
C THR A 306 0.35 -29.62 20.43
N LEU A 307 -0.78 -29.59 19.71
CA LEU A 307 -1.99 -28.92 20.19
C LEU A 307 -2.68 -29.85 21.18
N ASN A 308 -2.52 -29.58 22.48
CA ASN A 308 -3.11 -30.41 23.53
C ASN A 308 -4.62 -30.19 23.62
N LYS A 309 -5.03 -28.92 23.52
CA LYS A 309 -6.42 -28.46 23.60
C LYS A 309 -6.57 -27.10 22.94
N PHE A 310 -7.72 -26.84 22.36
CA PHE A 310 -8.16 -25.51 21.94
C PHE A 310 -9.48 -25.15 22.64
N THR A 311 -9.67 -23.88 23.01
CA THR A 311 -10.95 -23.37 23.49
C THR A 311 -11.26 -22.01 22.90
N ALA A 312 -12.41 -21.91 22.22
CA ALA A 312 -13.08 -20.65 21.94
C ALA A 312 -14.24 -20.45 22.94
N SER A 313 -14.41 -19.22 23.44
CA SER A 313 -15.56 -18.83 24.26
C SER A 313 -16.35 -17.72 23.58
N TYR A 314 -17.67 -17.71 23.79
CA TYR A 314 -18.62 -16.83 23.11
C TYR A 314 -19.66 -16.28 24.07
N GLN A 315 -20.26 -15.15 23.73
CA GLN A 315 -21.34 -14.55 24.52
C GLN A 315 -22.65 -15.33 24.36
N GLU A 316 -23.19 -15.87 25.45
CA GLU A 316 -24.37 -16.73 25.43
C GLU A 316 -25.71 -15.97 25.49
N SER A 317 -25.71 -14.65 25.73
CA SER A 317 -26.95 -13.85 25.85
C SER A 317 -26.75 -12.33 25.66
N GLY A 318 -27.84 -11.61 25.42
CA GLY A 318 -27.87 -10.14 25.29
C GLY A 318 -27.41 -9.62 23.92
N ASP A 319 -27.25 -8.30 23.78
CA ASP A 319 -26.99 -7.60 22.51
C ASP A 319 -25.71 -8.05 21.77
N GLN A 320 -24.81 -8.75 22.46
CA GLN A 320 -23.58 -9.30 21.92
C GLN A 320 -23.63 -10.81 21.71
N PHE A 321 -24.82 -11.44 21.68
CA PHE A 321 -25.01 -12.88 21.48
C PHE A 321 -24.14 -13.43 20.33
N ALA A 322 -23.56 -14.61 20.56
CA ALA A 322 -22.61 -15.31 19.69
C ALA A 322 -21.29 -14.57 19.37
N GLN A 323 -21.05 -13.35 19.89
CA GLN A 323 -19.75 -12.70 19.70
C GLN A 323 -18.64 -13.42 20.48
N PRO A 324 -17.44 -13.60 19.88
CA PRO A 324 -16.32 -14.27 20.55
C PRO A 324 -15.78 -13.46 21.73
N ARG A 325 -15.20 -14.19 22.69
CA ARG A 325 -14.66 -13.66 23.96
C ARG A 325 -13.18 -14.01 24.15
N THR A 326 -12.82 -15.29 24.06
CA THR A 326 -11.42 -15.76 24.13
C THR A 326 -11.16 -16.83 23.07
N PHE A 327 -9.88 -16.95 22.70
CA PHE A 327 -9.35 -18.02 21.85
C PHE A 327 -8.01 -18.43 22.44
N ASP A 328 -7.95 -19.65 22.94
CA ASP A 328 -6.81 -20.15 23.73
C ASP A 328 -6.38 -21.52 23.19
N ALA A 329 -5.16 -21.59 22.65
CA ALA A 329 -4.55 -22.83 22.18
C ALA A 329 -3.46 -23.29 23.16
N PHE A 330 -3.71 -24.39 23.86
CA PHE A 330 -2.79 -24.97 24.83
C PHE A 330 -1.83 -25.92 24.11
N VAL A 331 -0.56 -25.54 23.98
CA VAL A 331 0.43 -26.32 23.22
C VAL A 331 1.59 -26.83 24.08
N THR A 332 2.08 -28.03 23.76
CA THR A 332 3.37 -28.51 24.25
C THR A 332 4.43 -28.25 23.19
N LEU A 333 5.29 -27.26 23.45
CA LEU A 333 6.34 -26.78 22.57
C LEU A 333 7.68 -27.47 22.85
N PHE A 334 8.43 -27.75 21.78
CA PHE A 334 9.84 -28.10 21.78
C PHE A 334 10.58 -27.13 20.84
N ALA A 335 11.42 -26.25 21.39
CA ALA A 335 12.14 -25.21 20.65
C ALA A 335 13.23 -25.75 19.70
N THR A 336 13.69 -26.99 19.95
CA THR A 336 14.50 -27.84 19.05
C THR A 336 14.09 -29.31 19.27
N PRO A 337 14.44 -30.27 18.41
CA PRO A 337 14.02 -31.66 18.56
C PRO A 337 14.50 -32.32 19.87
N GLN A 338 15.63 -31.86 20.43
CA GLN A 338 16.24 -32.34 21.67
C GLN A 338 15.91 -31.47 22.91
N SER A 339 15.18 -30.37 22.74
CA SER A 339 14.81 -29.49 23.86
C SER A 339 13.81 -30.14 24.82
N THR A 340 13.74 -29.64 26.06
CA THR A 340 12.71 -30.06 27.01
C THR A 340 11.34 -29.51 26.61
N ALA A 341 10.30 -30.33 26.80
CA ALA A 341 8.91 -29.92 26.59
C ALA A 341 8.55 -28.71 27.46
N LYS A 342 7.88 -27.71 26.88
CA LYS A 342 7.32 -26.56 27.60
C LYS A 342 5.84 -26.40 27.24
N ASN A 343 4.97 -26.34 28.24
CA ASN A 343 3.58 -25.95 28.03
C ASN A 343 3.50 -24.43 27.84
N VAL A 344 2.81 -24.00 26.79
CA VAL A 344 2.63 -22.59 26.42
C VAL A 344 1.20 -22.40 25.93
N ASP A 345 0.59 -21.27 26.30
CA ASP A 345 -0.75 -20.90 25.85
C ASP A 345 -0.59 -19.86 24.73
N VAL A 346 -1.20 -20.11 23.57
CA VAL A 346 -1.21 -19.19 22.42
C VAL A 346 -2.55 -18.50 22.34
N GLN A 347 -2.53 -17.17 22.28
CA GLN A 347 -3.71 -16.34 22.10
C GLN A 347 -3.49 -15.38 20.93
N VAL A 348 -4.56 -14.81 20.38
CA VAL A 348 -4.52 -13.91 19.21
C VAL A 348 -3.49 -12.77 19.37
N ASN A 349 -3.39 -12.18 20.57
CA ASN A 349 -2.42 -11.10 20.87
C ASN A 349 -1.19 -11.58 21.67
N SER A 350 -1.07 -12.89 21.93
CA SER A 350 0.00 -13.52 22.69
C SER A 350 0.61 -14.68 21.87
N PRO A 351 1.29 -14.40 20.74
CA PRO A 351 1.95 -15.41 19.92
C PRO A 351 3.18 -15.99 20.63
N ILE A 352 3.59 -17.20 20.24
CA ILE A 352 4.88 -17.76 20.68
C ILE A 352 5.98 -17.22 19.76
N ASN A 353 7.11 -16.75 20.32
CA ASN A 353 8.35 -16.59 19.56
C ASN A 353 9.31 -17.75 19.85
N VAL A 354 9.78 -18.42 18.80
CA VAL A 354 10.74 -19.54 18.86
C VAL A 354 11.86 -19.26 17.86
N ASN A 355 13.09 -19.12 18.34
CA ASN A 355 14.28 -18.86 17.51
C ASN A 355 14.13 -17.63 16.58
N GLY A 356 13.29 -16.65 16.95
CA GLY A 356 12.97 -15.47 16.15
C GLY A 356 11.71 -15.59 15.28
N THR A 357 11.22 -16.80 15.04
CA THR A 357 9.97 -17.08 14.31
C THR A 357 8.77 -16.93 15.23
N ASN A 358 7.72 -16.25 14.77
CA ASN A 358 6.48 -16.10 15.51
C ASN A 358 5.45 -17.14 15.05
N VAL A 359 4.73 -17.73 16.00
CA VAL A 359 3.58 -18.61 15.80
C VAL A 359 2.35 -17.88 16.31
N PHE A 360 1.54 -17.36 15.39
CA PHE A 360 0.29 -16.65 15.66
C PHE A 360 -0.89 -17.61 15.56
N LEU A 361 -1.87 -17.45 16.45
CA LEU A 361 -3.18 -18.08 16.31
C LEU A 361 -4.03 -17.23 15.36
N GLU A 362 -4.39 -17.78 14.19
CA GLU A 362 -5.08 -17.07 13.10
C GLU A 362 -6.55 -17.47 12.96
N GLY A 363 -6.87 -18.75 13.19
CA GLY A 363 -8.24 -19.27 13.08
C GLY A 363 -8.44 -20.56 13.85
N HIS A 364 -9.66 -21.08 13.83
CA HIS A 364 -10.04 -22.35 14.47
C HIS A 364 -11.31 -22.92 13.85
N GLY A 365 -11.67 -24.13 14.26
CA GLY A 365 -12.94 -24.77 13.89
C GLY A 365 -13.04 -26.17 14.47
N TYR A 366 -13.82 -27.03 13.82
CA TYR A 366 -14.15 -28.36 14.31
C TYR A 366 -13.67 -29.48 13.39
N SER A 367 -13.14 -30.54 14.02
CA SER A 367 -12.88 -31.82 13.39
C SER A 367 -13.83 -32.87 14.00
N PRO A 368 -14.99 -33.18 13.38
CA PRO A 368 -15.77 -34.36 13.75
C PRO A 368 -14.91 -35.63 13.73
N VAL A 369 -15.00 -36.42 14.80
CA VAL A 369 -14.36 -37.73 14.92
C VAL A 369 -15.33 -38.78 14.40
N VAL A 370 -14.92 -39.56 13.42
CA VAL A 370 -15.75 -40.56 12.76
C VAL A 370 -15.05 -41.91 12.68
N GLU A 371 -15.82 -42.97 12.81
CA GLU A 371 -15.41 -44.35 12.53
C GLU A 371 -16.20 -44.82 11.29
N VAL A 372 -15.50 -45.25 10.25
CA VAL A 372 -16.08 -45.81 9.02
C VAL A 372 -15.70 -47.28 8.94
N LYS A 373 -16.69 -48.14 8.70
CA LYS A 373 -16.53 -49.59 8.51
C LYS A 373 -17.06 -50.04 7.17
N ASP A 374 -16.39 -51.03 6.57
CA ASP A 374 -16.84 -51.71 5.36
C ASP A 374 -18.06 -52.62 5.64
N GLY A 375 -18.63 -53.18 4.57
CA GLY A 375 -19.75 -54.13 4.65
C GLY A 375 -19.49 -55.44 5.42
N LYS A 376 -18.23 -55.72 5.79
CA LYS A 376 -17.82 -56.89 6.58
C LYS A 376 -17.55 -56.51 8.05
N GLY A 377 -17.62 -55.22 8.40
CA GLY A 377 -17.34 -54.68 9.73
C GLY A 377 -15.88 -54.29 9.99
N ASN A 378 -15.00 -54.36 8.98
CA ASN A 378 -13.61 -53.91 9.12
C ASN A 378 -13.55 -52.38 9.16
N VAL A 379 -12.74 -51.82 10.05
CA VAL A 379 -12.49 -50.36 10.09
C VAL A 379 -11.68 -49.94 8.86
N LEU A 380 -12.23 -49.02 8.08
CA LEU A 380 -11.56 -48.34 6.96
C LEU A 380 -10.92 -47.03 7.39
N PHE A 381 -11.56 -46.33 8.33
CA PHE A 381 -11.08 -45.07 8.90
C PHE A 381 -11.58 -44.91 10.33
N ASP A 382 -10.74 -44.44 11.24
CA ASP A 382 -11.10 -44.03 12.60
C ASP A 382 -10.25 -42.81 12.99
N GLY A 383 -10.89 -41.66 13.19
CA GLY A 383 -10.18 -40.45 13.57
C GLY A 383 -10.93 -39.14 13.33
N PRO A 384 -10.31 -38.00 13.68
CA PRO A 384 -10.83 -36.67 13.36
C PRO A 384 -10.69 -36.36 11.86
N VAL A 385 -11.71 -35.73 11.28
CA VAL A 385 -11.69 -35.17 9.93
C VAL A 385 -11.98 -33.68 10.01
N THR A 386 -11.13 -32.84 9.43
CA THR A 386 -11.27 -31.38 9.48
C THR A 386 -12.38 -30.89 8.57
N PHE A 387 -13.33 -30.14 9.16
CA PHE A 387 -14.36 -29.41 8.43
C PHE A 387 -14.08 -27.89 8.57
N LEU A 388 -14.27 -27.15 7.48
CA LEU A 388 -13.95 -25.72 7.38
C LEU A 388 -15.21 -24.87 7.51
N GLY A 389 -15.26 -23.98 8.51
CA GLY A 389 -16.37 -23.05 8.71
C GLY A 389 -16.59 -22.13 7.52
N GLN A 390 -17.85 -21.96 7.10
CA GLN A 390 -18.25 -21.09 5.99
C GLN A 390 -18.88 -19.76 6.46
N ASP A 391 -19.24 -19.66 7.74
CA ASP A 391 -19.93 -18.50 8.32
C ASP A 391 -19.53 -18.24 9.79
N ALA A 392 -20.20 -17.28 10.44
CA ALA A 392 -19.95 -16.90 11.82
C ALA A 392 -20.45 -17.91 12.89
N TYR A 393 -21.30 -18.87 12.51
CA TYR A 393 -21.82 -19.92 13.40
C TYR A 393 -21.14 -21.27 13.17
N PHE A 394 -20.12 -21.31 12.31
CA PHE A 394 -19.35 -22.48 11.93
C PHE A 394 -20.20 -23.58 11.29
N ASP A 395 -21.13 -23.20 10.41
CA ASP A 395 -21.64 -24.11 9.38
C ASP A 395 -20.45 -24.56 8.53
N SER A 396 -19.93 -25.74 8.84
CA SER A 396 -18.60 -26.17 8.38
C SER A 396 -18.74 -27.23 7.30
N SER A 397 -18.03 -27.10 6.19
CA SER A 397 -18.07 -28.08 5.08
C SER A 397 -16.83 -28.98 5.08
N GLY A 398 -16.96 -30.21 4.60
CA GLY A 398 -15.84 -31.15 4.54
C GLY A 398 -16.16 -32.46 3.82
N ALA A 399 -15.12 -33.28 3.66
CA ALA A 399 -15.20 -34.62 3.07
C ALA A 399 -14.42 -35.64 3.91
N ILE A 400 -14.98 -36.84 4.04
CA ILE A 400 -14.38 -38.00 4.72
C ILE A 400 -14.03 -39.01 3.64
N LYS A 401 -12.77 -39.45 3.60
CA LYS A 401 -12.24 -40.39 2.61
C LYS A 401 -11.76 -41.64 3.33
N ALA A 402 -12.44 -42.77 3.09
CA ALA A 402 -12.19 -44.04 3.75
C ALA A 402 -11.86 -45.10 2.68
N PRO A 403 -10.59 -45.16 2.21
CA PRO A 403 -10.18 -46.11 1.19
C PRO A 403 -10.23 -47.55 1.70
N SER A 404 -10.46 -48.51 0.79
CA SER A 404 -10.48 -49.93 1.16
C SER A 404 -9.09 -50.45 1.49
N ASN A 405 -8.99 -51.25 2.55
CA ASN A 405 -7.77 -51.94 2.94
C ASN A 405 -7.58 -53.31 2.24
N THR A 406 -8.46 -53.68 1.30
CA THR A 406 -8.40 -54.94 0.54
C THR A 406 -8.33 -54.71 -0.95
N SER A 407 -7.52 -55.51 -1.66
CA SER A 407 -7.42 -55.45 -3.12
C SER A 407 -8.77 -55.78 -3.77
N GLY A 408 -9.35 -54.81 -4.48
CA GLY A 408 -10.68 -54.93 -5.08
C GLY A 408 -11.85 -54.70 -4.13
N GLY A 409 -11.61 -54.21 -2.91
CA GLY A 409 -12.66 -53.64 -2.07
C GLY A 409 -13.06 -52.23 -2.54
N THR A 410 -14.30 -51.84 -2.24
CA THR A 410 -14.86 -50.53 -2.61
C THR A 410 -14.44 -49.46 -1.61
N ASP A 411 -14.00 -48.29 -2.08
CA ASP A 411 -13.76 -47.15 -1.19
C ASP A 411 -15.08 -46.47 -0.80
N LEU A 412 -15.13 -45.92 0.43
CA LEU A 412 -16.24 -45.11 0.90
C LEU A 412 -15.84 -43.63 0.98
N GLY A 413 -16.67 -42.77 0.40
CA GLY A 413 -16.54 -41.33 0.46
C GLY A 413 -17.78 -40.68 1.06
N PHE A 414 -17.60 -39.68 1.90
CA PHE A 414 -18.71 -38.89 2.44
C PHE A 414 -18.41 -37.40 2.23
N GLN A 415 -19.43 -36.62 1.94
CA GLN A 415 -19.31 -35.17 1.81
C GLN A 415 -20.53 -34.49 2.41
N GLY A 416 -20.32 -33.37 3.11
CA GLY A 416 -21.40 -32.57 3.65
C GLY A 416 -20.94 -31.59 4.72
N TRP A 417 -21.71 -31.51 5.80
CA TRP A 417 -21.68 -30.40 6.75
C TRP A 417 -21.57 -30.87 8.19
N PHE A 418 -20.81 -30.13 8.99
CA PHE A 418 -20.78 -30.22 10.44
C PHE A 418 -21.37 -28.93 11.03
N LEU A 419 -22.30 -29.09 11.96
CA LEU A 419 -23.01 -28.01 12.65
C LEU A 419 -22.71 -28.10 14.15
N PRO A 420 -22.03 -27.13 14.78
CA PRO A 420 -21.68 -27.22 16.21
C PRO A 420 -22.88 -27.07 17.15
N THR A 421 -23.83 -26.19 16.83
CA THR A 421 -25.13 -26.12 17.53
C THR A 421 -26.26 -26.18 16.52
N ALA A 422 -26.56 -27.38 16.05
CA ALA A 422 -27.60 -27.62 15.07
C ALA A 422 -28.99 -27.21 15.58
N PHE A 423 -29.73 -26.49 14.75
CA PHE A 423 -31.15 -26.23 14.90
C PHE A 423 -31.91 -26.78 13.70
N GLU A 424 -32.91 -27.62 13.97
CA GLU A 424 -33.76 -28.24 12.95
C GLU A 424 -35.08 -27.45 12.84
N GLN A 425 -35.27 -26.71 11.75
CA GLN A 425 -36.54 -26.04 11.45
C GLN A 425 -37.35 -26.86 10.44
N THR A 426 -38.62 -27.13 10.73
CA THR A 426 -39.53 -27.88 9.85
C THR A 426 -39.56 -27.29 8.44
N GLY A 427 -39.13 -28.08 7.44
CA GLY A 427 -39.13 -27.68 6.03
C GLY A 427 -37.85 -26.97 5.54
N SER A 428 -36.84 -26.80 6.41
CA SER A 428 -35.54 -26.20 6.06
C SER A 428 -34.39 -27.18 6.35
N MET A 429 -33.26 -27.00 5.67
CA MET A 429 -32.01 -27.65 6.08
C MET A 429 -31.65 -27.24 7.52
N PRO A 430 -31.13 -28.16 8.36
CA PRO A 430 -30.58 -27.78 9.65
C PRO A 430 -29.36 -26.87 9.45
N ALA A 431 -29.20 -25.89 10.33
CA ALA A 431 -28.08 -24.94 10.34
C ALA A 431 -27.61 -24.72 11.78
N SER A 432 -26.40 -24.18 11.96
CA SER A 432 -25.89 -23.79 13.26
C SER A 432 -26.50 -22.46 13.72
N VAL A 433 -26.94 -22.40 14.97
CA VAL A 433 -27.46 -21.16 15.60
C VAL A 433 -26.53 -20.59 16.67
N PHE A 434 -25.43 -21.29 16.96
CA PHE A 434 -24.43 -20.83 17.92
C PHE A 434 -23.06 -21.45 17.60
N PRO A 435 -21.96 -20.67 17.64
CA PRO A 435 -20.66 -21.12 17.15
C PRO A 435 -19.97 -22.15 18.04
N ALA A 436 -20.30 -22.22 19.34
CA ALA A 436 -19.78 -23.27 20.22
C ALA A 436 -20.46 -24.63 19.95
N ALA A 437 -19.77 -25.74 20.19
CA ALA A 437 -20.29 -27.10 19.96
C ALA A 437 -21.27 -27.58 21.07
N GLN A 438 -22.47 -27.00 21.15
CA GLN A 438 -23.48 -27.33 22.17
C GLN A 438 -24.46 -28.43 21.75
N ASN A 439 -24.76 -28.55 20.45
CA ASN A 439 -25.64 -29.60 19.89
C ASN A 439 -25.06 -30.10 18.56
N PRO A 440 -23.96 -30.89 18.57
CA PRO A 440 -23.22 -31.18 17.36
C PRO A 440 -23.96 -32.17 16.46
N MET A 441 -24.07 -31.83 15.17
CA MET A 441 -24.66 -32.68 14.14
C MET A 441 -23.72 -32.78 12.93
N LEU A 442 -23.67 -33.97 12.34
CA LEU A 442 -22.95 -34.25 11.10
C LEU A 442 -23.96 -34.68 10.03
N ILE A 443 -23.99 -33.97 8.89
CA ILE A 443 -24.90 -34.17 7.77
C ILE A 443 -24.09 -34.61 6.55
N LEU A 444 -24.32 -35.82 6.02
CA LEU A 444 -23.43 -36.42 5.00
C LEU A 444 -24.19 -37.13 3.87
N SER A 445 -23.92 -36.74 2.63
CA SER A 445 -24.15 -37.65 1.50
C SER A 445 -23.03 -38.69 1.44
N ALA A 446 -23.38 -39.95 1.17
CA ALA A 446 -22.45 -41.07 1.08
C ALA A 446 -22.29 -41.55 -0.38
N TYR A 447 -21.09 -42.01 -0.70
CA TYR A 447 -20.65 -42.43 -2.02
C TYR A 447 -19.77 -43.69 -1.91
N ALA A 448 -19.84 -44.56 -2.91
CA ALA A 448 -19.02 -45.75 -3.02
C ALA A 448 -18.35 -45.83 -4.42
N GLY A 449 -17.06 -46.13 -4.49
CA GLY A 449 -16.33 -46.18 -5.77
C GLY A 449 -14.82 -46.18 -5.63
N ASP A 450 -14.14 -45.48 -6.55
CA ASP A 450 -12.71 -45.13 -6.50
C ASP A 450 -12.57 -43.68 -6.01
N LEU A 451 -11.85 -43.45 -4.89
CA LEU A 451 -11.56 -42.10 -4.37
C LEU A 451 -10.54 -41.31 -5.21
N ASN A 452 -10.04 -41.90 -6.30
CA ASN A 452 -9.04 -41.34 -7.22
C ASN A 452 -7.70 -41.01 -6.55
N MET A 453 -7.44 -41.53 -5.34
CA MET A 453 -6.25 -41.20 -4.53
C MET A 453 -4.94 -41.75 -5.09
N ASN A 454 -5.00 -42.73 -5.99
CA ASN A 454 -3.84 -43.33 -6.65
C ASN A 454 -3.54 -42.71 -8.03
N GLY A 455 -4.31 -41.71 -8.48
CA GLY A 455 -4.24 -41.16 -9.84
C GLY A 455 -3.03 -40.26 -10.12
N GLY A 456 -2.34 -39.78 -9.07
CA GLY A 456 -1.22 -38.84 -9.20
C GLY A 456 -1.62 -37.37 -9.46
N GLU A 457 -2.92 -37.07 -9.52
CA GLU A 457 -3.46 -35.71 -9.57
C GLU A 457 -3.71 -35.19 -8.15
N ASP A 458 -3.34 -33.92 -7.90
CA ASP A 458 -3.56 -33.26 -6.62
C ASP A 458 -5.07 -33.09 -6.35
N GLN A 459 -5.55 -33.60 -5.21
CA GLN A 459 -6.95 -33.51 -4.81
C GLN A 459 -7.11 -32.85 -3.44
N SER A 460 -8.07 -31.92 -3.33
CA SER A 460 -8.44 -31.27 -2.07
C SER A 460 -8.82 -32.29 -1.01
N VAL A 461 -8.29 -32.13 0.20
CA VAL A 461 -8.67 -32.96 1.37
C VAL A 461 -10.07 -32.64 1.90
N TYR A 462 -10.61 -31.45 1.60
CA TYR A 462 -11.90 -30.97 2.11
C TYR A 462 -13.09 -31.27 1.18
N SER A 463 -12.84 -31.78 -0.03
CA SER A 463 -13.88 -32.12 -1.01
C SER A 463 -13.66 -33.52 -1.61
N LEU A 464 -14.74 -34.09 -2.15
CA LEU A 464 -14.74 -35.41 -2.75
C LEU A 464 -14.76 -35.29 -4.28
N ASP A 465 -13.86 -35.99 -4.97
CA ASP A 465 -14.00 -36.23 -6.41
C ASP A 465 -15.00 -37.37 -6.60
N THR A 466 -16.18 -37.05 -7.14
CA THR A 466 -17.27 -38.01 -7.34
C THR A 466 -17.33 -38.57 -8.75
N SER A 467 -16.38 -38.21 -9.64
CA SER A 467 -16.39 -38.61 -11.06
C SER A 467 -16.37 -40.13 -11.30
N LYS A 468 -15.78 -40.88 -10.37
CA LYS A 468 -15.71 -42.35 -10.36
C LYS A 468 -16.49 -43.00 -9.21
N MET A 469 -17.42 -42.27 -8.58
CA MET A 469 -18.18 -42.74 -7.42
C MET A 469 -19.69 -42.76 -7.68
N LYS A 470 -20.36 -43.81 -7.20
CA LYS A 470 -21.83 -43.91 -7.16
C LYS A 470 -22.34 -43.31 -5.85
N GLN A 471 -23.26 -42.35 -5.92
CA GLN A 471 -23.97 -41.87 -4.73
C GLN A 471 -24.90 -42.96 -4.19
N LEU A 472 -24.89 -43.18 -2.87
CA LEU A 472 -25.75 -44.15 -2.19
C LEU A 472 -27.08 -43.49 -1.80
N ASP A 473 -28.21 -44.21 -1.89
CA ASP A 473 -29.52 -43.72 -1.44
C ASP A 473 -29.70 -43.91 0.06
N VAL A 474 -29.16 -42.98 0.83
CA VAL A 474 -29.17 -42.99 2.30
C VAL A 474 -30.48 -42.45 2.90
N LYS A 475 -31.42 -41.93 2.10
CA LYS A 475 -32.68 -41.32 2.59
C LYS A 475 -33.40 -42.18 3.63
N SER A 476 -33.55 -43.47 3.33
CA SER A 476 -34.24 -44.47 4.16
C SER A 476 -33.58 -44.76 5.52
N LYS A 477 -32.36 -44.26 5.73
CA LYS A 477 -31.52 -44.50 6.92
C LYS A 477 -31.50 -43.29 7.88
N THR A 478 -32.40 -42.33 7.68
CA THR A 478 -32.41 -41.04 8.36
C THR A 478 -33.78 -40.70 8.96
N ALA A 479 -33.78 -39.92 10.03
CA ALA A 479 -34.99 -39.54 10.74
C ALA A 479 -35.69 -38.28 10.19
N SER A 480 -35.08 -37.57 9.23
CA SER A 480 -35.53 -36.23 8.82
C SER A 480 -35.66 -36.10 7.30
N ALA A 481 -36.89 -35.87 6.84
CA ALA A 481 -37.20 -35.66 5.42
C ALA A 481 -36.61 -34.35 4.84
N ALA A 482 -36.09 -33.45 5.68
CA ALA A 482 -35.63 -32.12 5.27
C ALA A 482 -34.24 -32.12 4.59
N SER A 483 -33.38 -33.11 4.88
CA SER A 483 -31.99 -33.13 4.35
C SER A 483 -31.78 -33.86 3.03
N GLY A 484 -32.85 -34.27 2.34
CA GLY A 484 -32.74 -34.95 1.06
C GLY A 484 -31.94 -36.26 1.17
N ASN A 485 -31.00 -36.51 0.25
CA ASN A 485 -30.15 -37.70 0.28
C ASN A 485 -28.89 -37.53 1.13
N ALA A 486 -29.07 -37.29 2.43
CA ALA A 486 -27.97 -37.13 3.37
C ALA A 486 -28.30 -37.71 4.75
N LEU A 487 -27.36 -38.50 5.28
CA LEU A 487 -27.32 -38.95 6.67
C LEU A 487 -27.36 -37.76 7.61
N GLN A 488 -28.08 -37.87 8.73
CA GLN A 488 -27.96 -36.97 9.87
C GLN A 488 -27.53 -37.79 11.09
N LEU A 489 -26.42 -37.40 11.71
CA LEU A 489 -25.84 -38.07 12.87
C LEU A 489 -25.63 -37.07 14.01
N LYS A 490 -26.10 -37.42 15.20
CA LYS A 490 -25.69 -36.80 16.47
C LYS A 490 -24.54 -37.61 17.07
N VAL A 491 -23.78 -37.01 18.00
CA VAL A 491 -22.64 -37.68 18.65
C VAL A 491 -23.10 -39.02 19.28
N GLY A 492 -22.33 -40.07 19.03
CA GLY A 492 -22.61 -41.45 19.45
C GLY A 492 -23.53 -42.25 18.51
N GLN A 493 -24.05 -41.67 17.42
CA GLN A 493 -24.93 -42.37 16.48
C GLN A 493 -24.16 -43.03 15.33
N THR A 494 -24.64 -44.20 14.92
CA THR A 494 -24.16 -44.96 13.76
C THR A 494 -25.27 -45.07 12.71
N ALA A 495 -24.94 -44.76 11.44
CA ALA A 495 -25.79 -45.06 10.29
C ALA A 495 -25.24 -46.26 9.52
N THR A 496 -26.14 -47.15 9.09
CA THR A 496 -25.82 -48.22 8.13
C THR A 496 -26.04 -47.74 6.72
N LEU A 497 -25.13 -48.08 5.81
CA LEU A 497 -25.28 -47.78 4.39
C LEU A 497 -26.28 -48.75 3.71
N PRO A 498 -26.83 -48.39 2.54
CA PRO A 498 -27.56 -49.31 1.67
C PRO A 498 -26.73 -50.52 1.25
N ASP A 499 -27.39 -51.54 0.70
CA ASP A 499 -26.76 -52.72 0.05
C ASP A 499 -25.71 -53.49 0.88
N SER A 500 -25.67 -53.24 2.20
CA SER A 500 -24.61 -53.69 3.12
C SER A 500 -23.21 -53.14 2.78
N ASP A 501 -23.11 -51.94 2.17
CA ASP A 501 -21.83 -51.31 1.81
C ASP A 501 -20.97 -50.90 3.02
N GLY A 502 -21.56 -50.79 4.22
CA GLY A 502 -20.84 -50.50 5.46
C GLY A 502 -21.62 -49.68 6.47
N SER A 503 -20.91 -48.96 7.34
CA SER A 503 -21.49 -48.03 8.31
C SER A 503 -20.56 -46.88 8.66
N ILE A 504 -21.13 -45.76 9.11
CA ILE A 504 -20.39 -44.62 9.68
C ILE A 504 -20.95 -44.27 11.05
N THR A 505 -20.07 -44.11 12.03
CA THR A 505 -20.36 -43.65 13.40
C THR A 505 -19.78 -42.27 13.61
N PHE A 506 -20.58 -41.33 14.11
CA PHE A 506 -20.10 -40.01 14.54
C PHE A 506 -19.70 -40.10 16.03
N VAL A 507 -18.42 -40.32 16.30
CA VAL A 507 -17.89 -40.70 17.62
C VAL A 507 -17.85 -39.52 18.59
N GLY A 508 -17.50 -38.32 18.11
CA GLY A 508 -17.31 -37.15 18.95
C GLY A 508 -16.79 -35.95 18.17
N VAL A 509 -16.43 -34.87 18.87
CA VAL A 509 -15.91 -33.65 18.25
C VAL A 509 -14.57 -33.28 18.88
N LYS A 510 -13.60 -32.96 18.04
CA LYS A 510 -12.40 -32.22 18.40
C LYS A 510 -12.44 -30.83 17.78
N GLN A 511 -11.66 -29.91 18.32
CA GLN A 511 -11.36 -28.64 17.65
C GLN A 511 -10.04 -28.73 16.89
N TRP A 512 -9.86 -27.79 15.96
CA TRP A 512 -8.59 -27.50 15.33
C TRP A 512 -8.28 -26.01 15.48
N ALA A 513 -6.99 -25.67 15.46
CA ALA A 513 -6.49 -24.32 15.44
C ALA A 513 -5.56 -24.13 14.22
N GLN A 514 -5.73 -23.02 13.52
CA GLN A 514 -4.87 -22.61 12.41
C GLN A 514 -3.81 -21.64 12.93
N PHE A 515 -2.56 -21.96 12.63
CA PHE A 515 -1.39 -21.19 13.03
C PHE A 515 -0.71 -20.57 11.82
N ASN A 516 -0.43 -19.27 11.93
CA ASN A 516 0.41 -18.54 10.98
C ASN A 516 1.83 -18.47 11.55
N ILE A 517 2.80 -19.04 10.84
CA ILE A 517 4.18 -19.18 11.30
C ILE A 517 5.05 -18.32 10.39
N ALA A 518 5.68 -17.28 10.95
CA ALA A 518 6.40 -16.29 10.17
C ALA A 518 7.72 -15.85 10.83
N TYR A 519 8.77 -15.83 10.01
CA TYR A 519 10.04 -15.18 10.34
C TYR A 519 10.18 -13.92 9.49
N ASP A 520 10.15 -12.74 10.11
CA ASP A 520 10.36 -11.46 9.45
C ASP A 520 11.56 -10.72 10.08
N PRO A 521 12.78 -10.86 9.53
CA PRO A 521 13.94 -10.09 9.98
C PRO A 521 13.83 -8.59 9.63
N GLY A 522 13.00 -8.25 8.64
CA GLY A 522 12.72 -6.89 8.18
C GLY A 522 11.94 -6.03 9.18
N GLN A 523 11.09 -6.66 10.00
CA GLN A 523 10.30 -6.00 11.06
C GLN A 523 11.14 -5.06 11.94
N LYS A 524 12.38 -5.46 12.26
CA LYS A 524 13.36 -4.71 13.07
C LYS A 524 13.78 -3.38 12.42
N VAL A 525 13.65 -3.25 11.10
CA VAL A 525 13.92 -2.03 10.33
C VAL A 525 12.62 -1.25 10.06
N VAL A 526 11.50 -1.95 9.79
CA VAL A 526 10.20 -1.34 9.50
C VAL A 526 9.69 -0.51 10.67
N LEU A 527 9.68 -1.05 11.90
CA LEU A 527 9.14 -0.35 13.08
C LEU A 527 9.83 1.00 13.38
N PRO A 528 11.18 1.08 13.55
CA PRO A 528 11.83 2.37 13.77
C PRO A 528 11.69 3.32 12.57
N SER A 529 11.60 2.79 11.36
CA SER A 529 11.32 3.60 10.16
C SER A 529 9.91 4.20 10.19
N ALA A 530 8.87 3.43 10.55
CA ALA A 530 7.51 3.94 10.70
C ALA A 530 7.40 5.03 11.79
N ILE A 531 8.08 4.85 12.93
CA ILE A 531 8.17 5.88 13.98
C ILE A 531 8.87 7.14 13.45
N ALA A 532 9.97 6.98 12.72
CA ALA A 532 10.67 8.10 12.07
C ALA A 532 9.82 8.81 11.01
N ALA A 533 8.93 8.10 10.30
CA ALA A 533 7.98 8.69 9.35
C ALA A 533 6.98 9.60 10.06
N VAL A 534 6.36 9.12 11.14
CA VAL A 534 5.41 9.91 11.94
C VAL A 534 6.09 11.15 12.54
N LEU A 535 7.27 10.98 13.15
CA LEU A 535 8.05 12.10 13.70
C LEU A 535 8.51 13.09 12.62
N GLY A 536 8.91 12.59 11.45
CA GLY A 536 9.29 13.40 10.29
C GLY A 536 8.12 14.22 9.76
N LEU A 537 6.94 13.62 9.64
CA LEU A 537 5.71 14.28 9.22
C LEU A 537 5.27 15.36 10.22
N ILE A 538 5.26 15.04 11.53
CA ILE A 538 4.96 16.01 12.60
C ILE A 538 5.96 17.19 12.55
N GLY A 539 7.26 16.91 12.39
CA GLY A 539 8.29 17.93 12.25
C GLY A 539 8.13 18.78 11.00
N SER A 540 7.75 18.17 9.87
CA SER A 540 7.52 18.85 8.59
C SER A 540 6.31 19.77 8.65
N LEU A 541 5.19 19.32 9.24
CA LEU A 541 3.95 20.10 9.29
C LEU A 541 3.95 21.15 10.42
N GLY A 542 4.36 20.75 11.63
CA GLY A 542 4.31 21.61 12.82
C GLY A 542 5.36 22.73 12.84
N ILE A 543 6.51 22.55 12.19
CA ILE A 543 7.60 23.54 12.23
C ILE A 543 7.50 24.51 11.06
N ARG A 544 7.45 25.81 11.38
CA ARG A 544 7.41 26.91 10.41
C ARG A 544 8.79 27.53 10.21
N ARG A 545 9.26 27.58 8.96
CA ARG A 545 10.50 28.25 8.56
C ARG A 545 10.24 29.74 8.35
N ARG A 546 11.00 30.59 9.05
CA ARG A 546 10.85 32.06 8.98
C ARG A 546 12.17 32.80 9.08
N ARG A 547 12.19 33.97 8.47
CA ARG A 547 13.26 34.97 8.56
C ARG A 547 12.72 36.24 9.17
N ILE A 548 13.55 36.88 9.99
CA ILE A 548 13.33 38.22 10.53
C ILE A 548 14.56 39.05 10.17
N TRP A 549 14.35 40.27 9.73
CA TRP A 549 15.39 41.25 9.48
C TRP A 549 15.12 42.48 10.34
N VAL A 550 16.20 43.05 10.86
CA VAL A 550 16.22 44.39 11.45
C VAL A 550 17.22 45.21 10.65
N ARG A 551 16.84 46.41 10.26
CA ARG A 551 17.69 47.37 9.54
C ARG A 551 17.64 48.68 10.30
N VAL A 552 18.79 49.32 10.48
CA VAL A 552 18.89 50.63 11.12
C VAL A 552 19.54 51.59 10.13
N THR A 553 18.92 52.73 9.91
CA THR A 553 19.38 53.77 8.99
C THR A 553 19.35 55.10 9.74
N GLU A 554 20.49 55.78 9.83
CA GLU A 554 20.57 57.13 10.36
C GLU A 554 19.81 58.10 9.44
N GLN A 555 19.12 59.06 10.04
CA GLN A 555 18.36 60.09 9.38
C GLN A 555 19.09 61.44 9.52
N GLU A 556 18.79 62.38 8.63
CA GLU A 556 19.44 63.71 8.58
C GLU A 556 19.18 64.56 9.84
N ASP A 557 18.16 64.22 10.63
CA ASP A 557 17.82 64.85 11.92
C ASP A 557 18.61 64.28 13.12
N GLY A 558 19.55 63.36 12.88
CA GLY A 558 20.34 62.70 13.92
C GLY A 558 19.62 61.55 14.63
N THR A 559 18.41 61.16 14.19
CA THR A 559 17.71 59.98 14.72
C THR A 559 18.01 58.72 13.87
N SER A 560 17.82 57.55 14.46
CA SER A 560 17.90 56.25 13.79
C SER A 560 16.52 55.71 13.46
N LEU A 561 16.23 55.47 12.18
CA LEU A 561 15.07 54.71 11.73
C LEU A 561 15.34 53.21 11.85
N VAL A 562 14.57 52.53 12.69
CA VAL A 562 14.62 51.08 12.88
C VAL A 562 13.46 50.43 12.13
N GLU A 563 13.79 49.66 11.09
CA GLU A 563 12.83 48.82 10.36
C GLU A 563 12.96 47.36 10.79
N VAL A 564 11.85 46.70 11.12
CA VAL A 564 11.76 45.27 11.44
C VAL A 564 10.78 44.63 10.47
N ALA A 565 11.21 43.59 9.75
CA ALA A 565 10.34 42.87 8.84
C ALA A 565 10.55 41.37 8.90
N GLY A 566 9.58 40.60 8.41
CA GLY A 566 9.62 39.15 8.45
C GLY A 566 8.97 38.49 7.25
N LEU A 567 9.49 37.31 6.92
CA LEU A 567 8.96 36.46 5.85
C LEU A 567 8.92 35.01 6.34
N ALA A 568 7.75 34.39 6.30
CA ALA A 568 7.66 32.93 6.36
C ALA A 568 7.98 32.35 4.97
N ARG A 569 8.61 31.17 4.94
CA ARG A 569 8.79 30.37 3.71
C ARG A 569 7.82 29.19 3.66
N THR A 570 6.62 29.39 4.19
CA THR A 570 5.55 28.40 4.27
C THR A 570 4.25 29.12 3.93
N GLU A 571 3.48 28.55 3.01
CA GLU A 571 2.17 29.09 2.61
C GLU A 571 1.23 29.18 3.83
N GLY A 572 0.34 30.18 3.84
CA GLY A 572 -0.61 30.43 4.93
C GLY A 572 -0.03 30.93 6.25
N ALA A 573 1.30 31.07 6.39
CA ALA A 573 1.93 31.58 7.62
C ALA A 573 2.50 32.98 7.45
N THR A 574 2.21 33.89 8.38
CA THR A 574 2.86 35.21 8.50
C THR A 574 3.54 35.35 9.87
N PRO A 575 4.78 35.88 9.95
CA PRO A 575 5.50 36.02 11.21
C PRO A 575 5.09 37.27 12.01
N THR A 576 3.84 37.74 11.86
CA THR A 576 3.34 39.01 12.41
C THR A 576 3.62 39.18 13.90
N ALA A 577 3.24 38.19 14.72
CA ALA A 577 3.52 38.23 16.15
C ALA A 577 5.03 38.31 16.47
N GLU A 578 5.89 37.67 15.68
CA GLU A 578 7.34 37.71 15.92
C GLU A 578 7.97 39.04 15.51
N VAL A 579 7.50 39.65 14.41
CA VAL A 579 7.92 40.99 13.95
C VAL A 579 7.46 42.04 14.97
N THR A 580 6.17 42.07 15.30
CA THR A 580 5.60 43.03 16.26
C THR A 580 6.26 42.93 17.63
N GLN A 581 6.40 41.72 18.19
CA GLN A 581 7.12 41.51 19.47
C GLN A 581 8.61 41.84 19.39
N THR A 582 9.22 41.87 18.20
CA THR A 582 10.63 42.26 18.05
C THR A 582 10.75 43.78 17.98
N ALA A 583 9.93 44.45 17.16
CA ALA A 583 9.86 45.91 17.09
C ALA A 583 9.49 46.54 18.45
N GLN A 584 8.41 46.11 19.09
CA GLN A 584 7.96 46.62 20.39
C GLN A 584 9.03 46.49 21.47
N ALA A 585 9.72 45.35 21.53
CA ALA A 585 10.74 45.12 22.54
C ALA A 585 12.07 45.83 22.26
N LEU A 586 12.39 46.13 21.00
CA LEU A 586 13.51 46.99 20.67
C LEU A 586 13.18 48.43 21.05
N ALA A 587 12.02 48.94 20.64
CA ALA A 587 11.55 50.27 21.05
C ALA A 587 11.49 50.43 22.58
N ALA A 588 11.05 49.41 23.32
CA ALA A 588 11.01 49.43 24.78
C ALA A 588 12.40 49.29 25.44
N ALA A 589 13.32 48.52 24.87
CA ALA A 589 14.68 48.39 25.40
C ALA A 589 15.47 49.70 25.28
N VAL A 590 15.31 50.38 24.14
CA VAL A 590 16.03 51.60 23.78
C VAL A 590 15.41 52.86 24.43
N ARG A 591 14.17 52.79 24.92
CA ARG A 591 13.49 53.86 25.68
C ARG A 591 13.84 53.92 27.17
N ARG A 592 14.64 52.99 27.71
CA ARG A 592 14.96 53.00 29.15
C ARG A 592 15.96 54.12 29.47
N PRO A 593 15.72 54.95 30.49
CA PRO A 593 16.79 55.71 31.11
C PRO A 593 17.88 54.76 31.64
N VAL A 594 19.14 55.23 31.63
CA VAL A 594 20.23 54.57 32.34
C VAL A 594 19.87 54.50 33.83
N PRO A 595 20.16 53.40 34.56
CA PRO A 595 19.81 53.32 35.98
C PRO A 595 20.57 54.37 36.80
N ASP A 596 19.86 55.06 37.71
CA ASP A 596 20.48 55.99 38.66
C ASP A 596 21.54 55.26 39.51
N GLY A 597 22.81 55.66 39.36
CA GLY A 597 23.92 54.90 39.88
C GLY A 597 25.31 55.43 39.53
N ALA A 598 25.46 56.75 39.42
CA ALA A 598 26.76 57.42 39.43
C ALA A 598 26.85 58.29 40.70
N PRO A 599 27.96 58.27 41.46
CA PRO A 599 28.10 59.09 42.66
C PRO A 599 28.21 60.59 42.31
N ALA A 600 27.85 61.42 43.29
CA ALA A 600 27.66 62.88 43.18
C ALA A 600 28.91 63.67 42.78
#